data_AF-A0A947B4W6-F1
#
_entry.id   AF-A0A947B4W6-F1
#
_cell.length_a   1.000
_cell.length_b   1.000
_cell.length_c   1.000
_cell.angle_alpha   90.00
_cell.angle_beta   90.00
_cell.angle_gamma   90.00
#
_symmetry.space_group_name_H-M   'P 1'
#
loop_
_entity.id
_entity.type
_entity.pdbx_description
1 polymer ?
#
loop_
_entity_poly.entity_id
_entity_poly.type
_entity_poly.pdbx_seq_one_letter_code
_entity_poly.pdbx_strand_id
1 'polypeptide(L)'
;MSEVSRNRAELAREKKATFGADVDLQQYQILAEDQAEALDLDTLTTKDREKIIQSGIDLEEKGRAGTFLQADHRIVHCAATQPGLEVLPMAQALEEHSWLEKYYWQA
;
A
#
# COMPACT_ATOMS: atom_id res chain seq x y z
N MET A 1 4.54 14.55 -7.24
CA MET A 1 5.97 14.18 -7.43
C MET A 1 6.69 15.26 -8.22
N SER A 2 7.88 15.67 -7.78
CA SER A 2 8.70 16.64 -8.53
C SER A 2 9.33 16.00 -9.77
N GLU A 3 9.62 16.83 -10.78
CA GLU A 3 10.33 16.39 -12.00
C GLU A 3 11.75 15.88 -11.71
N VAL A 4 12.41 16.48 -10.72
CA VAL A 4 13.72 16.06 -10.22
C VAL A 4 13.66 14.63 -9.67
N SER A 5 12.65 14.32 -8.85
CA SER A 5 12.46 12.98 -8.29
C SER A 5 12.22 11.94 -9.39
N ARG A 6 11.43 12.28 -10.41
CA ARG A 6 11.18 11.40 -11.56
C ARG A 6 12.47 11.09 -12.32
N ASN A 7 13.26 12.11 -12.65
CA ASN A 7 14.53 11.92 -13.36
C ASN A 7 15.51 11.04 -12.56
N ARG A 8 15.63 11.28 -11.25
CA ARG A 8 16.46 10.45 -10.38
C ARG A 8 16.03 8.98 -10.36
N ALA A 9 14.72 8.72 -10.40
CA ALA A 9 14.20 7.35 -10.47
C ALA A 9 14.55 6.68 -11.82
N GLU A 10 14.38 7.39 -12.94
CA GLU A 10 14.76 6.88 -14.28
C GLU A 10 16.25 6.54 -14.39
N LEU A 11 17.13 7.40 -13.88
CA LEU A 11 18.58 7.15 -13.86
C LEU A 11 18.96 5.93 -12.99
N ALA A 12 18.12 5.60 -12.01
CA ALA A 12 18.34 4.48 -11.10
C ALA A 12 17.65 3.18 -11.55
N ARG A 13 17.02 3.14 -12.74
CA ARG A 13 16.21 2.00 -13.18
C ARG A 13 16.93 0.65 -13.15
N GLU A 14 18.20 0.63 -13.56
CA GLU A 14 19.04 -0.59 -13.61
C GLU A 14 19.96 -0.72 -12.38
N LYS A 15 19.78 0.14 -11.36
CA LYS A 15 20.64 0.14 -10.18
C LYS A 15 20.29 -1.05 -9.29
N LYS A 16 21.22 -1.99 -9.18
CA LYS A 16 21.08 -3.18 -8.32
C LYS A 16 21.10 -2.81 -6.84
N ALA A 17 20.33 -3.54 -6.04
CA ALA A 17 20.39 -3.45 -4.59
C ALA A 17 21.77 -3.88 -4.06
N THR A 18 22.20 -3.31 -2.94
CA THR A 18 23.48 -3.67 -2.30
C THR A 18 23.49 -5.09 -1.76
N PHE A 19 22.33 -5.61 -1.36
CA PHE A 19 22.16 -6.93 -0.76
C PHE A 19 21.01 -7.68 -1.43
N GLY A 20 21.10 -9.01 -1.45
CA GLY A 20 20.07 -9.88 -2.02
C GLY A 20 20.29 -10.20 -3.51
N ALA A 21 19.39 -11.00 -4.06
CA ALA A 21 19.40 -11.32 -5.49
C ALA A 21 18.93 -10.12 -6.31
N ASP A 22 19.48 -10.00 -7.51
CA ASP A 22 19.01 -9.04 -8.50
C ASP A 22 17.67 -9.51 -9.08
N VAL A 23 16.63 -8.69 -8.94
CA VAL A 23 15.27 -9.03 -9.37
C VAL A 23 15.02 -8.38 -10.72
N ASP A 24 14.74 -9.20 -11.73
CA ASP A 24 14.35 -8.73 -13.06
C ASP A 24 12.88 -8.28 -13.04
N LEU A 25 12.67 -6.97 -12.93
CA LEU A 25 11.34 -6.37 -12.87
C LEU A 25 10.52 -6.59 -14.15
N GLN A 26 11.15 -6.90 -15.29
CA GLN A 26 10.44 -7.15 -16.56
C GLN A 26 9.65 -8.46 -16.54
N GLN A 27 9.94 -9.35 -15.59
CA GLN A 27 9.24 -10.62 -15.42
C GLN A 27 7.91 -10.46 -14.67
N TYR A 28 7.65 -9.28 -14.10
CA TYR A 28 6.46 -9.00 -13.31
C TYR A 28 5.51 -8.06 -14.07
N GLN A 29 4.21 -8.29 -13.90
CA GLN A 29 3.18 -7.45 -14.47
C GLN A 29 2.61 -6.49 -13.43
N ILE A 30 2.44 -5.23 -13.82
CA ILE A 30 1.60 -4.30 -13.08
C ILE A 30 0.16 -4.57 -13.52
N LEU A 31 -0.68 -5.05 -12.60
CA LEU A 31 -2.10 -5.21 -12.85
C LEU A 31 -2.71 -3.85 -13.17
N ALA A 32 -3.56 -3.79 -14.21
CA ALA A 32 -4.29 -2.57 -14.51
C ALA A 32 -5.44 -2.36 -13.50
N GLU A 33 -5.81 -1.10 -13.22
CA GLU A 33 -6.83 -0.76 -12.21
C GLU A 33 -8.20 -1.40 -12.51
N ASP A 34 -8.53 -1.57 -13.80
CA ASP A 34 -9.77 -2.17 -14.30
C ASP A 34 -9.80 -3.70 -14.23
N GLN A 35 -8.63 -4.34 -14.12
CA GLN A 35 -8.50 -5.80 -14.07
C GLN A 35 -8.59 -6.37 -12.66
N ALA A 36 -8.61 -5.51 -11.65
CA ALA A 36 -8.61 -5.94 -10.26
C ALA A 36 -10.02 -5.70 -9.66
N GLU A 37 -10.71 -6.76 -9.22
CA GLU A 37 -11.99 -6.62 -8.52
C GLU A 37 -11.76 -6.09 -7.10
N ALA A 38 -12.49 -5.06 -6.66
CA ALA A 38 -12.35 -4.55 -5.30
C ALA A 38 -12.62 -5.68 -4.29
N LEU A 39 -11.67 -5.92 -3.37
CA LEU A 39 -11.78 -7.01 -2.40
C LEU A 39 -12.79 -6.60 -1.33
N ASP A 40 -14.00 -7.16 -1.41
CA ASP A 40 -14.97 -7.06 -0.32
C ASP A 40 -14.60 -8.09 0.76
N LEU A 41 -14.32 -7.59 1.98
CA LEU A 41 -13.96 -8.44 3.12
C LEU A 41 -15.04 -9.49 3.40
N ASP A 42 -16.31 -9.21 3.11
CA ASP A 42 -17.41 -10.14 3.30
C ASP A 42 -17.42 -11.27 2.26
N THR A 43 -16.83 -11.04 1.08
CA THR A 43 -16.71 -12.02 -0.01
C THR A 43 -15.46 -12.90 0.07
N LEU A 44 -14.59 -12.66 1.05
CA LEU A 44 -13.37 -13.44 1.23
C LEU A 44 -13.66 -14.93 1.43
N THR A 45 -12.98 -15.76 0.65
CA THR A 45 -13.00 -17.21 0.84
C THR A 45 -12.43 -17.56 2.22
N THR A 46 -12.86 -18.69 2.79
CA THR A 46 -12.31 -19.19 4.08
C THR A 46 -10.79 -19.28 4.05
N LYS A 47 -10.21 -19.71 2.92
CA LYS A 47 -8.77 -19.85 2.74
C LYS A 47 -8.05 -18.50 2.78
N ASP A 48 -8.63 -17.46 2.18
CA ASP A 48 -8.00 -16.14 2.19
C ASP A 48 -8.16 -15.45 3.56
N ARG A 49 -9.28 -15.68 4.25
CA ARG A 49 -9.45 -15.26 5.65
C ARG A 49 -8.38 -15.88 6.55
N GLU A 50 -8.12 -17.17 6.44
CA GLU A 50 -7.08 -17.85 7.22
C GLU A 50 -5.68 -17.28 6.95
N LYS A 51 -5.34 -16.98 5.70
CA LYS A 51 -4.05 -16.36 5.35
C LYS A 51 -3.91 -14.95 5.94
N ILE A 52 -4.98 -14.15 5.90
CA ILE A 52 -4.99 -12.80 6.47
C ILE A 52 -4.82 -12.88 7.99
N ILE A 53 -5.48 -13.83 8.65
CA ILE A 53 -5.28 -14.07 10.10
C ILE A 53 -3.85 -14.49 10.40
N GLN A 54 -3.24 -15.34 9.57
CA GLN A 54 -1.84 -15.77 9.72
C GLN A 54 -0.82 -14.63 9.57
N SER A 55 -1.14 -13.56 8.85
CA SER A 55 -0.29 -12.36 8.80
C SER A 55 -0.46 -11.45 10.03
N GLY A 56 -1.32 -11.83 10.98
CA GLY A 56 -1.57 -11.09 12.22
C GLY A 56 -2.72 -10.07 12.12
N ILE A 57 -3.50 -10.10 11.04
CA ILE A 57 -4.64 -9.20 10.86
C ILE A 57 -5.90 -9.87 11.40
N ASP A 58 -6.49 -9.29 12.44
CA ASP A 58 -7.79 -9.70 12.95
C ASP A 58 -8.91 -9.11 12.08
N LEU A 59 -9.73 -9.93 11.44
CA LEU A 59 -10.85 -9.46 10.63
C LEU A 59 -12.06 -9.02 11.46
N GLU A 60 -12.12 -9.28 12.76
CA GLU A 60 -13.24 -8.90 13.62
C GLU A 60 -13.24 -7.43 14.07
N GLU A 61 -12.21 -6.65 13.74
CA GLU A 61 -12.16 -5.22 14.09
C GLU A 61 -12.05 -4.92 15.59
N LYS A 62 -11.85 -5.95 16.42
CA LYS A 62 -11.81 -5.81 17.88
C LYS A 62 -10.42 -5.48 18.39
N GLY A 63 -10.36 -4.63 19.42
CA GLY A 63 -9.13 -4.39 20.18
C GLY A 63 -8.03 -3.60 19.45
N ARG A 64 -8.34 -2.89 18.36
CA ARG A 64 -7.37 -2.06 17.62
C ARG A 64 -7.93 -0.68 17.30
N ALA A 65 -7.03 0.24 16.96
CA ALA A 65 -7.34 1.63 16.67
C ALA A 65 -7.75 1.89 15.21
N GLY A 66 -7.43 0.97 14.30
CA GLY A 66 -7.73 1.06 12.89
C GLY A 66 -7.14 -0.10 12.08
N THR A 67 -7.54 -0.21 10.83
CA THR A 67 -7.15 -1.25 9.87
C THR A 67 -6.73 -0.58 8.56
N PHE A 68 -5.58 -0.98 8.00
CA PHE A 68 -5.19 -0.65 6.64
C PHE A 68 -4.82 -1.94 5.92
N LEU A 69 -5.58 -2.30 4.89
CA LEU A 69 -5.35 -3.49 4.07
C LEU A 69 -5.13 -3.07 2.62
N GLN A 70 -4.00 -3.52 2.08
CA GLN A 70 -3.65 -3.36 0.67
C GLN A 70 -3.47 -4.75 0.06
N ALA A 71 -4.08 -4.97 -1.10
CA ALA A 71 -3.86 -6.14 -1.93
C ALA A 71 -3.33 -5.67 -3.29
N ASP A 72 -2.23 -6.28 -3.73
CA ASP A 72 -1.45 -5.82 -4.89
C ASP A 72 -1.08 -4.33 -4.78
N HIS A 73 -1.55 -3.50 -5.71
CA HIS A 73 -1.30 -2.05 -5.74
C HIS A 73 -2.51 -1.23 -5.27
N ARG A 74 -3.51 -1.84 -4.63
CA ARG A 74 -4.77 -1.17 -4.25
C ARG A 74 -5.11 -1.31 -2.79
N ILE A 75 -5.64 -0.24 -2.25
CA ILE A 75 -6.13 -0.17 -0.87
C ILE A 75 -7.55 -0.72 -0.88
N VAL A 76 -7.74 -1.84 -0.18
CA VAL A 76 -9.01 -2.57 -0.15
C VAL A 76 -9.81 -2.29 1.11
N HIS A 77 -9.15 -1.86 2.18
CA HIS A 77 -9.81 -1.41 3.39
C HIS A 77 -8.94 -0.39 4.12
N CYS A 78 -9.54 0.70 4.58
CA CYS A 78 -8.87 1.74 5.36
C CYS A 78 -9.88 2.34 6.34
N ALA A 79 -9.70 2.07 7.62
CA ALA A 79 -10.58 2.58 8.67
C ALA A 79 -9.79 2.93 9.92
N ALA A 80 -10.17 4.01 10.59
CA ALA A 80 -9.73 4.36 11.93
C ALA A 80 -10.96 4.39 12.84
N THR A 81 -10.89 3.70 13.98
CA THR A 81 -11.98 3.57 14.95
C THR A 81 -11.70 4.31 16.26
N GLN A 82 -10.46 4.76 16.46
CA GLN A 82 -10.05 5.48 17.66
C GLN A 82 -10.08 7.02 17.45
N PRO A 83 -10.75 7.78 18.33
CA PRO A 83 -10.69 9.23 18.32
C PRO A 83 -9.25 9.75 18.45
N GLY A 84 -8.87 10.70 17.58
CA GLY A 84 -7.53 11.28 17.54
C GLY A 84 -6.52 10.51 16.68
N LEU A 85 -6.93 9.43 16.02
CA LEU A 85 -6.14 8.73 15.01
C LEU A 85 -6.75 8.96 13.62
N GLU A 86 -5.88 9.24 12.65
CA GLU A 86 -6.22 9.33 11.24
C GLU A 86 -5.39 8.31 10.45
N VAL A 87 -6.05 7.58 9.56
CA VAL A 87 -5.44 6.61 8.66
C VAL A 87 -6.06 6.83 7.29
N LEU A 88 -5.21 7.17 6.32
CA LEU A 88 -5.63 7.52 4.96
C LEU A 88 -4.76 6.80 3.92
N PRO A 89 -5.33 6.49 2.74
CA PRO A 89 -4.55 6.27 1.52
C PRO A 89 -3.51 7.36 1.30
N MET A 90 -2.28 6.98 0.91
CA MET A 90 -1.20 7.93 0.71
C MET A 90 -1.56 9.03 -0.31
N ALA A 91 -2.25 8.67 -1.40
CA ALA A 91 -2.70 9.65 -2.40
C ALA A 91 -3.66 10.68 -1.80
N GLN A 92 -4.67 10.22 -1.06
CA GLN A 92 -5.64 11.07 -0.36
C GLN A 92 -4.95 11.95 0.69
N ALA A 93 -4.05 11.39 1.50
CA ALA A 93 -3.32 12.14 2.50
C ALA A 93 -2.52 13.30 1.89
N LEU A 94 -1.86 13.07 0.74
CA LEU A 94 -1.10 14.11 0.04
C LEU A 94 -2.01 15.22 -0.55
N GLU A 95 -3.25 14.89 -0.93
CA GLU A 95 -4.23 15.88 -1.38
C GLU A 95 -4.79 16.71 -0.22
N GLU A 96 -5.14 16.06 0.90
CA GLU A 96 -5.78 16.69 2.04
C GLU A 96 -4.79 17.46 2.95
N HIS A 97 -3.52 17.07 2.93
CA HIS A 97 -2.50 17.61 3.84
C HIS A 97 -1.26 18.04 3.08
N SER A 98 -1.28 19.26 2.54
CA SER A 98 -0.16 19.86 1.80
C SER A 98 1.18 19.85 2.56
N TRP A 99 1.15 19.88 3.89
CA TRP A 99 2.35 19.81 4.72
C TRP A 99 3.07 18.46 4.64
N LEU A 100 2.43 17.39 4.16
CA LEU A 100 3.06 16.07 3.97
C LEU A 100 4.06 16.06 2.82
N GLU A 101 3.98 16.99 1.87
CA GLU A 101 4.94 17.08 0.76
C GLU A 101 6.39 17.18 1.25
N LYS A 102 6.62 17.83 2.40
CA LYS A 102 7.96 17.96 3.00
C LYS A 102 8.53 16.66 3.58
N TYR A 103 7.72 15.61 3.68
CA TYR A 103 8.13 14.28 4.14
C TYR A 103 8.12 13.25 3.01
N TYR A 104 7.38 13.52 1.93
CA TYR A 104 7.27 12.61 0.80
C TYR A 104 8.62 12.44 0.08
N TRP A 105 9.15 11.21 0.07
CA TRP A 105 10.47 10.85 -0.48
C TRP A 105 11.68 11.58 0.14
N GLN A 106 11.64 11.90 1.45
CA GLN A 106 12.74 12.59 2.16
C GLN A 106 13.49 11.73 3.19
N ALA A 107 13.05 10.48 3.43
CA ALA A 107 13.64 9.58 4.42
C ALA A 107 14.88 8.83 3.90
#